data_AF-A0A948N1M3-F1
#
_entry.id   AF-A0A948N1M3-F1
#
_cell.length_a   1.000
_cell.length_b   1.000
_cell.length_c   1.000
_cell.angle_alpha   90.00
_cell.angle_beta   90.00
_cell.angle_gamma   90.00
#
_symmetry.space_group_name_H-M   'P 1'
#
loop_
_entity.id
_entity.type
_entity.pdbx_description
1 polymer ?
#
loop_
_entity_poly.entity_id
_entity_poly.type
_entity_poly.pdbx_seq_one_letter_code
_entity_poly.pdbx_strand_id
1 'polypeptide(L)'
;MSLPAARKTLAGSLDLVAQEVTDLVAIGDQLQGLISRLVVAAAASDPSAMIEAQAADLLSQRLSGLAAFVRALADAAPADISADIDSALRVLTLTEQARRLSNPASPPAVDAGEALTFWD
;
A
#
# COMPACT_ATOMS: atom_id res chain seq x y z
N MET A 1 -15.38 29.94 6.97
CA MET A 1 -14.39 30.08 5.88
C MET A 1 -13.70 28.73 5.73
N SER A 2 -14.00 27.97 4.68
CA SER A 2 -13.24 26.76 4.36
C SER A 2 -11.89 27.18 3.75
N LEU A 3 -10.79 26.69 4.31
CA LEU A 3 -9.47 26.83 3.72
C LEU A 3 -9.47 26.23 2.31
N PRO A 4 -8.80 26.86 1.31
CA PRO A 4 -8.66 26.27 0.00
C PRO A 4 -7.91 24.94 0.11
N ALA A 5 -8.44 23.89 -0.52
CA ALA A 5 -7.81 22.58 -0.58
C ALA A 5 -6.38 22.72 -1.11
N ALA A 6 -5.41 22.13 -0.40
CA ALA A 6 -4.01 22.19 -0.80
C ALA A 6 -3.84 21.33 -2.07
N ARG A 7 -3.77 21.97 -3.23
CA ARG A 7 -3.58 21.27 -4.51
C ARG A 7 -2.23 20.57 -4.49
N LYS A 8 -2.25 19.24 -4.45
CA LYS A 8 -1.04 18.43 -4.61
C LYS A 8 -0.69 18.32 -6.09
N THR A 9 0.59 18.17 -6.37
CA THR A 9 1.04 17.87 -7.73
C THR A 9 0.54 16.49 -8.13
N LEU A 10 0.24 16.31 -9.41
CA LEU A 10 -0.15 15.01 -9.95
C LEU A 10 0.96 13.96 -9.71
N ALA A 11 2.23 14.34 -9.83
CA ALA A 11 3.37 13.49 -9.50
C ALA A 11 3.31 12.97 -8.06
N GLY A 12 3.20 13.87 -7.07
CA GLY A 12 3.13 13.46 -5.66
C GLY A 12 1.87 12.67 -5.32
N SER A 13 0.80 12.85 -6.09
CA SER A 13 -0.44 12.06 -5.99
C SER A 13 -0.23 10.62 -6.45
N LEU A 14 0.45 10.45 -7.59
CA LEU A 14 0.76 9.15 -8.17
C LEU A 14 1.79 8.40 -7.30
N ASP A 15 2.77 9.10 -6.73
CA ASP A 15 3.71 8.49 -5.78
C ASP A 15 3.01 7.90 -4.55
N LEU A 16 2.02 8.60 -3.99
CA LEU A 16 1.23 8.07 -2.87
C LEU A 16 0.46 6.80 -3.25
N VAL A 17 -0.11 6.76 -4.45
CA VAL A 17 -0.79 5.56 -4.96
C VAL A 17 0.20 4.42 -5.20
N ALA A 18 1.38 4.70 -5.77
CA ALA A 18 2.42 3.69 -5.98
C ALA A 18 2.91 3.10 -4.66
N GLN A 19 3.02 3.92 -3.62
CA GLN A 19 3.37 3.47 -2.27
C GLN A 19 2.27 2.55 -1.69
N GLU A 20 1.01 2.94 -1.77
CA GLU A 20 -0.10 2.10 -1.28
C GLU A 20 -0.12 0.74 -1.98
N VAL A 21 0.05 0.71 -3.31
CA VAL A 21 0.08 -0.54 -4.07
C VAL A 21 1.27 -1.41 -3.65
N THR A 22 2.42 -0.80 -3.33
CA THR A 22 3.60 -1.51 -2.80
C THR A 22 3.32 -2.12 -1.43
N ASP A 23 2.59 -1.41 -0.56
CA ASP A 23 2.18 -1.95 0.74
C ASP A 23 1.22 -3.15 0.57
N LEU A 24 0.34 -3.10 -0.43
CA LEU A 24 -0.53 -4.24 -0.78
C LEU A 24 0.25 -5.46 -1.30
N VAL A 25 1.35 -5.25 -2.04
CA VAL A 25 2.27 -6.34 -2.44
C VAL A 25 2.83 -7.01 -1.18
N ALA A 26 3.35 -6.23 -0.24
CA ALA A 26 3.92 -6.78 0.99
C ALA A 26 2.92 -7.59 1.81
N ILE A 27 1.65 -7.15 1.86
CA ILE A 27 0.56 -7.91 2.49
C ILE A 27 0.28 -9.20 1.71
N GLY A 28 0.25 -9.14 0.37
CA GLY A 28 0.09 -10.31 -0.50
C GLY A 28 1.16 -11.37 -0.25
N ASP A 29 2.43 -10.96 -0.14
CA ASP A 29 3.55 -11.86 0.12
C ASP A 29 3.47 -12.51 1.50
N GLN A 30 3.04 -11.76 2.52
CA GLN A 30 2.81 -12.31 3.85
C GLN A 30 1.68 -13.36 3.86
N LEU A 31 0.60 -13.10 3.12
CA LEU A 31 -0.52 -14.04 2.96
C LEU A 31 -0.08 -15.29 2.22
N GLN A 32 0.69 -15.17 1.13
CA GLN A 32 1.26 -16.30 0.41
C GLN A 32 2.14 -17.16 1.33
N GLY A 33 2.98 -16.53 2.15
CA GLY A 33 3.81 -17.23 3.13
C GLY A 33 2.99 -18.01 4.16
N LEU A 34 1.88 -17.45 4.64
CA LEU A 34 0.94 -18.12 5.53
C LEU A 34 0.24 -19.30 4.84
N ILE A 35 -0.30 -19.08 3.63
CA ILE A 35 -0.96 -20.12 2.83
C ILE A 35 0.00 -21.27 2.57
N SER A 36 1.24 -20.97 2.18
CA SER A 36 2.27 -21.99 1.94
C SER A 36 2.54 -22.85 3.17
N ARG A 37 2.63 -22.24 4.36
CA ARG A 37 2.78 -22.97 5.62
C ARG A 37 1.57 -23.84 5.96
N LEU A 38 0.36 -23.32 5.72
CA LEU A 38 -0.88 -24.08 5.93
C LEU A 38 -1.01 -25.25 4.96
N VAL A 39 -0.67 -25.05 3.67
CA VAL A 39 -0.61 -26.11 2.65
C VAL A 39 0.37 -27.20 3.07
N VAL A 40 1.57 -26.83 3.53
CA VAL A 40 2.58 -27.78 4.01
C VAL A 40 2.11 -28.52 5.28
N ALA A 41 1.45 -27.83 6.21
CA ALA A 41 0.90 -28.44 7.41
C ALA A 41 -0.30 -29.36 7.13
N ALA A 42 -1.08 -29.05 6.09
CA ALA A 42 -2.25 -29.81 5.64
C ALA A 42 -1.93 -30.80 4.51
N ALA A 43 -0.64 -31.01 4.18
CA ALA A 43 -0.11 -31.57 2.93
C ALA A 43 -0.50 -33.03 2.59
N ALA A 44 -1.56 -33.58 3.17
CA ALA A 44 -2.04 -34.91 2.84
C ALA A 44 -3.24 -34.96 1.86
N SER A 45 -3.97 -33.86 1.59
CA SER A 45 -5.33 -34.08 1.03
C SER A 45 -5.94 -33.10 0.02
N ASP A 46 -5.33 -31.94 -0.32
CA ASP A 46 -6.02 -31.02 -1.24
C ASP A 46 -5.13 -30.30 -2.27
N PRO A 47 -5.21 -30.68 -3.56
CA PRO A 47 -4.58 -29.96 -4.67
C PRO A 47 -5.06 -28.51 -4.85
N SER A 48 -6.25 -28.15 -4.37
CA SER A 48 -6.81 -26.80 -4.49
C SER A 48 -5.98 -25.75 -3.73
N ALA A 49 -5.37 -26.16 -2.60
CA ALA A 49 -4.59 -25.27 -1.75
C ALA A 49 -3.31 -24.75 -2.46
N MET A 50 -2.76 -25.54 -3.39
CA MET A 50 -1.62 -25.11 -4.21
C MET A 50 -2.04 -24.09 -5.28
N ILE A 51 -3.26 -24.23 -5.83
CA ILE A 51 -3.84 -23.28 -6.78
C ILE A 51 -4.11 -21.94 -6.08
N GLU A 52 -4.63 -21.98 -4.85
CA GLU A 52 -4.86 -20.77 -4.04
C GLU A 52 -3.55 -20.05 -3.70
N ALA A 53 -2.48 -20.78 -3.37
CA ALA A 53 -1.16 -20.20 -3.15
C ALA A 53 -0.60 -19.51 -4.40
N GLN A 54 -0.79 -20.12 -5.57
CA GLN A 54 -0.42 -19.52 -6.86
C GLN A 54 -1.26 -18.29 -7.21
N ALA A 55 -2.54 -18.28 -6.86
CA ALA A 55 -3.40 -17.12 -7.06
C ALA A 55 -2.94 -15.92 -6.21
N ALA A 56 -2.49 -16.17 -4.97
CA ALA A 56 -1.92 -15.13 -4.10
C ALA A 56 -0.61 -14.56 -4.67
N ASP A 57 0.31 -15.43 -5.12
CA ASP A 57 1.56 -15.01 -5.79
C ASP A 57 1.29 -14.17 -7.05
N LEU A 58 0.37 -14.62 -7.90
CA LEU A 58 -0.02 -13.87 -9.10
C LEU A 58 -0.60 -12.50 -8.76
N LEU A 59 -1.39 -12.39 -7.68
CA LEU A 59 -1.91 -11.11 -7.21
C LEU A 59 -0.77 -10.17 -6.79
N SER A 60 0.19 -10.64 -5.98
CA SER A 60 1.38 -9.87 -5.59
C SER A 60 2.18 -9.37 -6.79
N GLN A 61 2.39 -10.22 -7.81
CA GLN A 61 3.09 -9.82 -9.04
C GLN A 61 2.34 -8.74 -9.82
N ARG A 62 1.01 -8.85 -9.92
CA ARG A 62 0.18 -7.85 -10.63
C ARG A 62 0.18 -6.51 -9.90
N LEU A 63 0.11 -6.54 -8.57
CA LEU A 63 0.22 -5.34 -7.75
C LEU A 63 1.61 -4.69 -7.89
N SER A 64 2.67 -5.48 -7.90
CA SER A 64 4.04 -4.99 -8.11
C SER A 64 4.19 -4.28 -9.46
N GLY A 65 3.65 -4.87 -10.53
CA GLY A 65 3.63 -4.25 -11.86
C GLY A 65 2.83 -2.95 -11.89
N LEU A 66 1.70 -2.90 -11.18
CA LEU A 66 0.88 -1.70 -11.08
C LEU A 66 1.59 -0.58 -10.31
N ALA A 67 2.27 -0.89 -9.20
CA ALA A 67 3.07 0.09 -8.45
C ALA A 67 4.17 0.70 -9.33
N ALA A 68 4.91 -0.16 -10.05
CA ALA A 68 5.95 0.29 -10.97
C ALA A 68 5.40 1.18 -12.11
N PHE A 69 4.24 0.80 -12.67
CA PHE A 69 3.57 1.60 -13.70
C PHE A 69 3.14 2.99 -13.18
N VAL A 70 2.52 3.04 -12.00
CA VAL A 70 2.09 4.30 -11.39
C VAL A 70 3.29 5.19 -11.06
N ARG A 71 4.41 4.60 -10.61
CA ARG A 71 5.67 5.33 -10.39
C ARG A 71 6.23 5.94 -11.67
N ALA A 72 6.25 5.16 -12.75
CA ALA A 72 6.69 5.67 -14.05
C ALA A 72 5.78 6.81 -14.57
N LEU A 73 4.48 6.77 -14.28
CA LEU A 73 3.59 7.89 -14.55
C LEU A 73 3.89 9.12 -13.68
N ALA A 74 4.24 8.92 -12.40
CA ALA A 74 4.65 10.01 -11.51
C ALA A 74 5.91 10.71 -12.04
N ASP A 75 6.92 9.94 -12.45
CA ASP A 75 8.17 10.45 -13.00
C ASP A 75 7.98 11.20 -14.33
N ALA A 76 7.00 10.78 -15.14
CA ALA A 76 6.66 11.41 -16.41
C ALA A 76 5.69 12.60 -16.27
N ALA A 77 5.10 12.82 -15.09
CA ALA A 77 4.09 13.85 -14.89
C ALA A 77 4.72 15.26 -14.90
N PRO A 78 4.18 16.21 -15.69
CA PRO A 78 4.62 17.60 -15.66
C PRO A 78 4.46 18.23 -14.27
N ALA A 79 5.48 18.96 -13.81
CA ALA A 79 5.55 19.52 -12.45
C ALA A 79 4.48 20.60 -12.16
N ASP A 80 3.93 21.19 -13.21
CA ASP A 80 2.93 22.24 -13.19
C ASP A 80 1.48 21.72 -13.17
N ILE A 81 1.28 20.41 -13.34
CA ILE A 81 -0.06 19.81 -13.25
C ILE A 81 -0.37 19.50 -11.79
N SER A 82 -1.29 20.27 -11.23
CA SER A 82 -1.90 20.01 -9.93
C SER A 82 -3.31 19.46 -10.12
N ALA A 83 -3.66 18.40 -9.38
CA ALA A 83 -5.02 17.86 -9.34
C ALA A 83 -5.60 18.03 -7.93
N ASP A 84 -6.86 18.42 -7.83
CA ASP A 84 -7.58 18.35 -6.56
C ASP A 84 -7.97 16.89 -6.30
N ILE A 85 -7.17 16.23 -5.47
CA ILE A 85 -7.30 14.80 -5.15
C ILE A 85 -7.69 14.58 -3.68
N ASP A 86 -8.06 15.62 -2.94
CA ASP A 86 -8.36 15.50 -1.51
C ASP A 86 -9.51 14.51 -1.25
N SER A 87 -10.50 14.46 -2.14
CA SER A 87 -11.59 13.48 -2.07
C SER A 87 -11.10 12.05 -2.27
N ALA A 88 -10.20 11.82 -3.23
CA ALA A 88 -9.61 10.51 -3.50
C ALA A 88 -8.69 10.05 -2.36
N LEU A 89 -7.90 10.97 -1.79
CA LEU A 89 -7.02 10.67 -0.66
C LEU A 89 -7.80 10.30 0.60
N ARG A 90 -8.93 10.95 0.88
CA ARG A 90 -9.75 10.61 2.05
C ARG A 90 -10.26 9.18 1.99
N VAL A 91 -10.57 8.66 0.81
CA VAL A 91 -10.97 7.25 0.62
C VAL A 91 -9.82 6.31 0.98
N LEU A 92 -8.61 6.62 0.52
CA LEU A 92 -7.37 5.90 0.89
C LEU A 92 -7.14 5.95 2.41
N THR A 93 -7.13 7.13 3.01
CA THR A 93 -6.86 7.30 4.45
C THR A 93 -7.90 6.59 5.33
N LEU A 94 -9.19 6.63 4.97
CA LEU A 94 -10.22 5.92 5.73
C LEU A 94 -10.08 4.40 5.61
N THR A 95 -9.70 3.89 4.44
CA THR A 95 -9.42 2.48 4.23
C THR A 95 -8.21 2.04 5.07
N GLU A 96 -7.14 2.84 5.07
CA GLU A 96 -5.94 2.60 5.89
C GLU A 96 -6.23 2.72 7.40
N GLN A 97 -7.02 3.72 7.82
CA GLN A 97 -7.45 3.85 9.22
C GLN A 97 -8.33 2.68 9.66
N ALA A 98 -9.26 2.23 8.82
CA ALA A 98 -10.08 1.05 9.09
C ALA A 98 -9.22 -0.22 9.17
N ARG A 99 -8.19 -0.35 8.32
CA ARG A 99 -7.21 -1.45 8.38
C ARG A 99 -6.45 -1.46 9.70
N ARG A 100 -5.94 -0.30 10.15
CA ARG A 100 -5.23 -0.15 11.44
C ARG A 100 -6.11 -0.47 12.64
N LEU A 101 -7.37 -0.03 12.61
CA LEU A 101 -8.35 -0.35 13.64
C LEU A 101 -8.70 -1.85 13.65
N SER A 102 -8.72 -2.48 12.47
CA SER A 102 -8.96 -3.92 12.33
C SER A 102 -7.75 -4.78 12.67
N ASN A 103 -6.53 -4.20 12.62
CA ASN A 103 -5.28 -4.91 12.90
C ASN A 103 -4.29 -4.01 13.68
N PRO A 104 -4.41 -3.91 15.02
CA PRO A 104 -3.66 -2.98 15.85
C PRO A 104 -2.16 -3.30 16.02
N ALA A 105 -1.61 -4.30 15.32
CA ALA A 105 -0.27 -4.85 15.57
C ALA A 105 0.86 -4.31 14.67
N SER A 106 0.64 -3.33 13.78
CA SER A 106 1.72 -2.73 12.98
C SER A 106 1.82 -1.22 13.19
N PRO A 107 2.71 -0.74 14.08
CA PRO A 107 3.20 0.63 13.98
C PRO A 107 4.08 0.76 12.73
N PRO A 108 4.05 1.90 12.01
CA PRO A 108 5.04 2.18 10.98
C PRO A 108 6.43 2.22 11.61
N ALA A 109 7.45 1.75 10.88
CA ALA A 109 8.83 2.04 11.23
C ALA A 109 8.98 3.56 11.27
N VAL A 110 9.03 4.10 12.49
CA VAL A 110 9.28 5.51 12.73
C VAL A 110 10.70 5.74 12.23
N ASP A 111 10.83 6.55 11.17
CA ASP A 111 12.11 7.09 10.77
C ASP A 111 12.66 7.86 11.97
N ALA A 112 13.70 7.32 12.59
CA ALA A 112 14.34 7.88 13.75
C ALA A 112 15.19 9.08 13.30
N GLY A 113 14.51 10.16 12.91
CA GLY A 113 15.09 11.45 12.54
C GLY A 113 14.42 12.56 13.33
N GLU A 114 15.14 13.05 14.34
CA GLU A 114 14.84 14.20 15.21
C GLU A 114 13.60 14.11 16.11
N ALA A 115 13.80 13.52 17.28
CA ALA A 115 13.14 14.01 18.49
C ALA A 115 13.66 15.42 18.80
N LEU A 116 13.04 16.45 18.22
CA LEU A 116 13.06 17.79 18.81
C LEU A 116 12.23 17.72 20.08
N THR A 117 12.93 17.58 21.21
CA THR A 117 12.38 17.79 22.54
C THR A 117 11.74 19.18 22.58
N PHE A 118 10.41 19.22 22.70
CA PHE A 118 9.61 20.44 22.83
C PHE A 118 9.85 21.18 24.17
N TRP A 119 10.89 20.80 24.91
CA TRP A 119 11.30 21.42 26.17
C TRP A 119 12.83 21.45 26.23
N ASP A 120 13.41 22.47 25.59
CA ASP A 120 14.67 23.13 25.99
C ASP A 120 14.56 24.62 25.64
#